data_AF-A0A533ZEF5-F1
#
_entry.id   AF-A0A533ZEF5-F1
#
_cell.length_a   1.000
_cell.length_b   1.000
_cell.length_c   1.000
_cell.angle_alpha   90.00
_cell.angle_beta   90.00
_cell.angle_gamma   90.00
#
_symmetry.space_group_name_H-M   'P 1'
#
loop_
_entity.id
_entity.type
_entity.pdbx_description
1 polymer ?
#
loop_
_entity_poly.entity_id
_entity_poly.type
_entity_poly.pdbx_seq_one_letter_code
_entity_poly.pdbx_strand_id
1 'polypeptide(L)'
;MPNEPPFNLKRLYPRRRISLPCWVSWRNEHQVLGKTLDVSYSGMGIVLAEAVNVNGVETSIMIPEGILLWAHPVYCREEDNSHRVGYRIERIERGDERWRELCYIPQW
;
A
#
# COMPACT_ATOMS: atom_id res chain seq x y z
N MET A 1 15.26 -35.19 -2.74
CA MET A 1 15.18 -33.73 -2.98
C MET A 1 15.62 -33.05 -1.68
N PRO A 2 16.62 -32.17 -1.71
CA PRO A 2 17.16 -31.56 -0.49
C PRO A 2 16.10 -30.66 0.15
N ASN A 3 16.06 -30.71 1.49
CA ASN A 3 15.24 -29.88 2.34
C ASN A 3 15.52 -28.39 2.06
N GLU A 4 14.64 -27.70 1.33
CA GLU A 4 14.63 -26.25 1.33
C GLU A 4 14.26 -25.78 2.75
N PRO A 5 15.05 -24.89 3.38
CA PRO A 5 14.61 -24.29 4.62
C PRO A 5 13.33 -23.50 4.35
N PRO A 6 12.36 -23.43 5.29
CA PRO A 6 11.19 -22.61 5.10
C PRO A 6 11.66 -21.19 4.81
N PHE A 7 11.31 -20.64 3.64
CA PHE A 7 11.63 -19.27 3.26
C PHE A 7 11.20 -18.37 4.42
N ASN A 8 12.19 -17.90 5.18
CA ASN A 8 11.99 -16.93 6.23
C ASN A 8 11.67 -15.62 5.50
N LEU A 9 10.40 -15.40 5.15
CA LEU A 9 9.88 -14.18 4.49
C LEU A 9 9.94 -13.00 5.48
N LYS A 10 11.13 -12.71 6.02
CA LYS A 10 11.40 -11.44 6.66
C LYS A 10 11.25 -10.38 5.58
N ARG A 11 10.38 -9.41 5.85
CA ARG A 11 10.17 -8.26 4.96
C ARG A 11 11.51 -7.56 4.74
N LEU A 12 11.85 -7.27 3.48
CA LEU A 12 13.05 -6.52 3.13
C LEU A 12 13.00 -5.09 3.72
N TYR A 13 11.83 -4.46 3.67
CA TYR A 13 11.60 -3.14 4.23
C TYR A 13 10.67 -3.23 5.45
N PRO A 14 11.11 -2.78 6.64
CA PRO A 14 10.23 -2.60 7.78
C PRO A 14 9.09 -1.63 7.44
N ARG A 15 7.93 -1.81 8.07
CA ARG A 15 6.76 -0.99 7.80
C ARG A 15 6.54 0.03 8.92
N ARG A 16 6.41 1.30 8.56
CA ARG A 16 6.05 2.38 9.49
C ARG A 16 4.53 2.50 9.54
N ARG A 17 3.95 2.45 10.74
CA ARG A 17 2.51 2.72 10.92
C ARG A 17 2.26 4.21 10.72
N ILE A 18 1.36 4.54 9.82
CA ILE A 18 0.89 5.90 9.57
C ILE A 18 -0.61 5.89 9.30
N SER A 19 -1.27 7.00 9.51
CA SER A 19 -2.71 7.14 9.40
C SER A 19 -3.05 8.42 8.65
N LEU A 20 -2.95 8.37 7.32
CA LEU A 20 -3.28 9.46 6.42
C LEU A 20 -4.48 9.06 5.54
N PRO A 21 -5.37 10.00 5.18
CA PRO A 21 -6.37 9.74 4.16
C PRO A 21 -5.67 9.48 2.82
N CYS A 22 -6.30 8.73 1.93
CA CYS A 22 -5.82 8.49 0.57
C CYS A 22 -6.99 8.22 -0.38
N TRP A 23 -6.76 8.42 -1.68
CA TRP A 23 -7.72 8.10 -2.72
C TRP A 23 -7.15 7.02 -3.62
N VAL A 24 -7.94 5.98 -3.89
CA VAL A 24 -7.55 4.86 -4.74
C VAL A 24 -8.41 4.86 -5.99
N SER A 25 -7.79 4.71 -7.16
CA SER A 25 -8.50 4.63 -8.44
C SER A 25 -7.91 3.54 -9.33
N TRP A 26 -8.80 2.75 -9.94
CA TRP A 26 -8.51 1.71 -10.92
C TRP A 26 -8.82 2.26 -12.32
N ARG A 27 -7.86 2.30 -13.24
CA ARG A 27 -8.05 2.57 -14.70
C ARG A 27 -9.29 3.40 -15.09
N ASN A 28 -9.40 4.65 -14.62
CA ASN A 28 -10.48 5.61 -14.90
C ASN A 28 -11.87 5.29 -14.30
N GLU A 29 -11.94 4.40 -13.31
CA GLU A 29 -13.11 4.19 -12.46
C GLU A 29 -13.19 5.23 -11.34
N HIS A 30 -14.28 5.15 -10.57
CA HIS A 30 -14.54 5.99 -9.41
C HIS A 30 -13.38 5.94 -8.39
N GLN A 31 -13.11 7.09 -7.78
CA GLN A 31 -12.14 7.19 -6.70
C GLN A 31 -12.78 6.69 -5.40
N VAL A 32 -12.14 5.72 -4.76
CA VAL A 32 -12.56 5.21 -3.46
C VAL A 32 -11.71 5.86 -2.39
N LEU A 33 -12.37 6.40 -1.36
CA LEU A 33 -11.69 6.95 -0.20
C LEU A 33 -11.14 5.82 0.66
N GLY A 34 -9.92 5.99 1.14
CA GLY A 34 -9.27 5.07 2.05
C GLY A 34 -8.41 5.77 3.08
N LYS A 35 -7.85 4.97 3.97
CA LYS A 35 -6.94 5.40 5.03
C LYS A 35 -5.73 4.48 5.05
N THR A 36 -4.53 5.05 5.01
CA THR A 36 -3.30 4.28 5.16
C THR A 36 -3.23 3.65 6.56
N LEU A 37 -2.71 2.44 6.65
CA LEU A 37 -2.40 1.75 7.91
C LEU A 37 -0.90 1.74 8.18
N ASP A 38 -0.14 1.45 7.14
CA ASP A 38 1.29 1.30 7.18
C ASP A 38 1.90 1.53 5.79
N VAL A 39 3.17 1.95 5.78
CA VAL A 39 3.96 2.19 4.57
C VAL A 39 5.35 1.61 4.70
N SER A 40 5.95 1.26 3.58
CA SER A 40 7.36 0.95 3.40
C SER A 40 7.80 1.35 2.00
N TYR A 41 9.12 1.36 1.76
CA TYR A 41 9.67 1.74 0.44
C TYR A 41 9.08 0.95 -0.74
N SER A 42 8.54 -0.25 -0.51
CA SER A 42 8.01 -1.13 -1.57
C SER A 42 6.52 -1.46 -1.44
N GLY A 43 5.81 -0.91 -0.46
CA GLY A 43 4.43 -1.32 -0.23
C GLY A 43 3.69 -0.50 0.81
N MET A 44 2.38 -0.68 0.84
CA MET A 44 1.51 -0.02 1.81
C MET A 44 0.29 -0.86 2.15
N GLY A 45 -0.27 -0.63 3.33
CA GLY A 45 -1.58 -1.13 3.73
C GLY A 45 -2.59 0.01 3.73
N ILE A 46 -3.79 -0.25 3.20
CA ILE A 46 -4.90 0.70 3.16
C ILE A 46 -6.16 0.01 3.69
N VAL A 47 -6.99 0.74 4.42
CA VAL A 47 -8.39 0.40 4.64
C VAL A 47 -9.24 1.25 3.70
N LEU A 48 -10.07 0.61 2.90
CA LEU A 48 -11.00 1.27 2.00
C LEU A 48 -12.38 1.38 2.64
N ALA A 49 -13.06 2.48 2.36
CA ALA A 49 -14.41 2.75 2.86
C ALA A 49 -15.48 1.85 2.20
N GLU A 50 -15.16 1.25 1.05
CA GLU A 50 -16.08 0.48 0.23
C GLU A 50 -15.43 -0.84 -0.22
N ALA A 51 -16.27 -1.84 -0.48
CA ALA A 51 -15.84 -3.11 -1.03
C ALA A 51 -15.37 -2.90 -2.48
N VAL A 52 -14.15 -3.33 -2.79
CA VAL A 52 -13.61 -3.21 -4.13
C VAL A 52 -13.14 -4.56 -4.63
N ASN A 53 -13.34 -4.82 -5.91
CA ASN A 53 -12.82 -6.03 -6.52
C ASN A 53 -11.33 -5.84 -6.85
N VAL A 54 -10.50 -6.52 -6.09
CA VAL A 54 -9.06 -6.41 -6.15
C VAL A 54 -8.49 -7.44 -7.14
N ASN A 55 -8.78 -7.27 -8.44
CA ASN A 55 -8.38 -8.22 -9.50
C ASN A 55 -6.91 -8.11 -9.96
N GLY A 56 -5.98 -7.73 -9.07
CA GLY A 56 -4.57 -7.54 -9.43
C GLY A 56 -4.30 -6.39 -10.42
N VAL A 57 -5.32 -5.60 -10.76
CA VAL A 57 -5.21 -4.44 -11.67
C VAL A 57 -4.36 -3.35 -11.02
N GLU A 58 -3.51 -2.70 -11.81
CA GLU A 58 -2.71 -1.56 -11.36
C GLU A 58 -3.64 -0.41 -10.91
N THR A 59 -3.36 0.13 -9.73
CA THR A 59 -4.12 1.22 -9.12
C THR A 59 -3.26 2.44 -8.92
N SER A 60 -3.84 3.61 -9.17
CA SER A 60 -3.27 4.87 -8.72
C SER A 60 -3.72 5.14 -7.27
N ILE A 61 -2.78 5.58 -6.44
CA ILE A 61 -3.02 5.91 -5.03
C ILE A 61 -2.51 7.32 -4.78
N MET A 62 -3.42 8.23 -4.46
CA MET A 62 -3.10 9.60 -4.06
C MET A 62 -3.10 9.70 -2.54
N ILE A 63 -1.98 10.18 -2.00
CA ILE A 63 -1.82 10.49 -0.58
C ILE A 63 -1.65 12.02 -0.49
N PRO A 64 -2.02 12.67 0.63
CA PRO A 64 -1.74 14.08 0.88
C PRO A 64 -0.30 14.51 0.55
N GLU A 65 -0.12 15.82 0.46
CA GLU A 65 1.19 16.42 0.15
C GLU A 65 1.69 16.09 -1.27
N GLY A 66 0.75 15.73 -2.16
CA GLY A 66 1.01 15.57 -3.58
C GLY A 66 1.69 14.26 -3.97
N ILE A 67 1.67 13.25 -3.10
CA ILE A 67 2.23 11.93 -3.40
C ILE A 67 1.26 11.15 -4.29
N LEU A 68 1.76 10.62 -5.41
CA LEU A 68 1.01 9.78 -6.33
C LEU A 68 1.81 8.52 -6.63
N LEU A 69 1.21 7.37 -6.33
CA LEU A 69 1.82 6.06 -6.48
C LEU A 69 1.04 5.23 -7.48
N TRP A 70 1.76 4.38 -8.22
CA TRP A 70 1.18 3.27 -8.97
C TRP A 70 1.56 1.97 -8.29
N ALA A 71 0.55 1.14 -8.03
CA ALA A 71 0.72 -0.06 -7.22
C ALA A 71 -0.19 -1.19 -7.70
N HIS A 72 0.22 -2.42 -7.46
CA HIS A 72 -0.65 -3.59 -7.59
C HIS A 72 -1.11 -4.04 -6.21
N PRO A 73 -2.40 -4.38 -6.08
CA PRO A 73 -2.82 -5.01 -4.86
C PRO A 73 -2.28 -6.44 -4.75
N VAL A 74 -1.90 -6.83 -3.54
CA VAL A 74 -1.31 -8.14 -3.24
C VAL A 74 -2.21 -9.01 -2.36
N TYR A 75 -3.11 -8.41 -1.59
CA TYR A 75 -4.15 -9.11 -0.84
C TYR A 75 -5.31 -8.16 -0.55
N CYS A 76 -6.50 -8.73 -0.38
CA CYS A 76 -7.67 -8.06 0.18
C CYS A 76 -8.21 -8.93 1.32
N ARG A 77 -8.52 -8.31 2.46
CA ARG A 77 -9.14 -8.98 3.60
C ARG A 77 -10.31 -8.14 4.09
N GLU A 78 -11.46 -8.76 4.20
CA GLU A 78 -12.64 -8.16 4.82
C GLU A 78 -12.56 -8.37 6.33
N GLU A 79 -12.69 -7.29 7.11
CA GLU A 79 -12.68 -7.29 8.57
C GLU A 79 -13.83 -6.43 9.09
N ASP A 80 -14.85 -7.03 9.71
CA ASP A 80 -15.91 -6.40 10.54
C ASP A 80 -16.50 -5.06 10.03
N ASN A 81 -16.64 -4.88 8.71
CA ASN A 81 -17.07 -3.67 7.96
C ASN A 81 -15.95 -2.79 7.37
N SER A 82 -14.75 -3.34 7.20
CA SER A 82 -13.62 -2.64 6.59
C SER A 82 -12.92 -3.52 5.56
N HIS A 83 -12.44 -2.90 4.49
CA HIS A 83 -11.75 -3.61 3.41
C HIS A 83 -10.27 -3.29 3.47
N ARG A 84 -9.49 -4.19 4.07
CA ARG A 84 -8.05 -4.02 4.18
C ARG A 84 -7.37 -4.56 2.93
N VAL A 85 -6.66 -3.68 2.23
CA VAL A 85 -5.92 -4.03 1.02
C VAL A 85 -4.44 -3.75 1.21
N GLY A 86 -3.63 -4.74 0.88
CA GLY A 86 -2.18 -4.57 0.76
C GLY A 86 -1.82 -4.23 -0.68
N TYR A 87 -0.93 -3.26 -0.85
CA TYR A 87 -0.41 -2.84 -2.15
C TYR A 87 1.11 -3.01 -2.20
N ARG A 88 1.60 -3.48 -3.35
CA ARG A 88 3.01 -3.44 -3.76
C ARG A 88 3.18 -2.26 -4.69
N ILE A 89 4.11 -1.37 -4.36
CA ILE A 89 4.39 -0.17 -5.16
C ILE A 89 5.26 -0.57 -6.34
N GLU A 90 4.85 -0.19 -7.54
CA GLU A 90 5.62 -0.38 -8.77
C GLU A 90 6.44 0.86 -9.12
N ARG A 91 5.80 2.04 -9.03
CA ARG A 91 6.48 3.32 -9.26
C ARG A 91 5.85 4.45 -8.47
N ILE A 92 6.65 5.48 -8.21
CA ILE A 92 6.22 6.75 -7.66
C ILE A 92 6.13 7.74 -8.81
N GLU A 93 4.91 8.16 -9.16
CA GLU A 93 4.68 9.14 -10.22
C GLU A 93 5.06 10.56 -9.74
N ARG A 94 4.75 10.88 -8.49
CA ARG A 94 4.99 12.20 -7.89
C ARG A 94 5.24 12.10 -6.39
N GLY A 95 6.11 12.97 -5.87
CA GLY A 95 6.36 13.09 -4.44
C GLY A 95 7.35 12.06 -3.86
N ASP A 96 8.36 11.64 -4.64
CA ASP A 96 9.37 10.64 -4.22
C ASP A 96 10.06 11.00 -2.91
N GLU A 97 10.55 12.23 -2.74
CA GLU A 97 11.21 12.67 -1.50
C GLU A 97 10.28 12.54 -0.28
N ARG A 98 9.05 13.05 -0.40
CA ARG A 98 8.03 12.99 0.66
C ARG A 98 7.64 11.54 0.99
N TRP A 99 7.56 10.69 -0.04
CA TRP A 99 7.31 9.26 0.18
C TRP A 99 8.43 8.59 0.97
N ARG A 100 9.69 8.91 0.67
CA ARG A 100 10.84 8.39 1.42
C ARG A 100 10.83 8.87 2.87
N GLU A 101 10.49 10.13 3.11
CA GLU A 101 10.32 10.69 4.46
C GLU A 101 9.19 9.98 5.23
N LEU A 102 8.06 9.70 4.58
CA LEU A 102 6.98 8.91 5.18
C LEU A 102 7.42 7.48 5.49
N CYS A 103 8.26 6.87 4.66
CA CYS A 103 8.77 5.51 4.87
C CYS A 103 9.89 5.42 5.90
N TYR A 104 10.57 6.53 6.20
CA TYR A 104 11.72 6.54 7.10
C TYR A 104 11.33 6.10 8.52
N ILE A 105 12.06 5.11 9.04
CA ILE A 105 11.95 4.64 10.42
C ILE A 105 13.25 5.02 11.11
N PRO A 106 13.24 5.96 12.06
CA PRO A 106 14.41 6.30 12.84
C PRO A 106 14.95 5.06 13.57
N GLN A 107 16.26 4.83 13.48
CA GLN A 107 16.94 3.85 14.32
C GLN A 107 17.46 4.60 15.55
N TRP A 108 16.92 4.27 16.73
CA TRP A 108 17.39 4.75 18.02
C TRP A 108 18.00 3.58 18.78
#